data_AF-A0A1I0NYR0-F1
#
_entry.id   AF-A0A1I0NYR0-F1
#
_cell.length_a   1.000
_cell.length_b   1.000
_cell.length_c   1.000
_cell.angle_alpha   90.00
_cell.angle_beta   90.00
_cell.angle_gamma   90.00
#
_symmetry.space_group_name_H-M   'P 1'
#
loop_
_entity.id
_entity.type
_entity.pdbx_description
1 polymer ?
#
loop_
_entity_poly.entity_id
_entity_poly.type
_entity_poly.pdbx_seq_one_letter_code
_entity_poly.pdbx_strand_id
1 'polypeptide(L)'
;MSVPYYVHAGSRLRRILRQQEIVILRYAKKAGLTPQGLYRYFSQATIKREKLEVLLEAVPVTLEDFYHWDSLDANTWHQGELLLLYLAKQKIKTKQLAAQLQLSEGELQDWLDCTQFSQVQLRKLEELLGIVPEYFTDPHSLRQDVNWVEAYLDKCMEIQQYVRKVNTLEKKISTLETR
;
A
#
# COMPACT_ATOMS: atom_id res chain seq x y z
N MET A 1 -17.29 11.69 -7.69
CA MET A 1 -17.20 10.21 -7.70
C MET A 1 -15.92 9.82 -6.99
N SER A 2 -15.96 9.06 -5.89
CA SER A 2 -14.79 8.58 -5.14
C SER A 2 -13.96 7.62 -5.99
N VAL A 3 -12.62 7.57 -5.81
CA VAL A 3 -11.91 6.33 -6.15
C VAL A 3 -12.37 5.35 -5.07
N PRO A 4 -12.97 4.21 -5.44
CA PRO A 4 -13.37 3.24 -4.44
C PRO A 4 -12.15 2.90 -3.60
N TYR A 5 -12.23 3.26 -2.32
CA TYR A 5 -11.32 2.79 -1.30
C TYR A 5 -11.32 1.27 -1.36
N TYR A 6 -10.12 0.69 -1.45
CA TYR A 6 -10.00 -0.73 -1.59
C TYR A 6 -8.82 -1.25 -0.79
N VAL A 7 -9.12 -1.82 0.37
CA VAL A 7 -8.19 -2.68 1.07
C VAL A 7 -7.92 -3.88 0.19
N HIS A 8 -6.70 -4.01 -0.31
CA HIS A 8 -6.30 -5.23 -0.97
C HIS A 8 -6.07 -6.30 0.11
N ALA A 9 -7.12 -7.06 0.43
CA ALA A 9 -7.19 -7.95 1.57
C ALA A 9 -6.01 -8.94 1.63
N GLY A 10 -5.61 -9.51 0.49
CA GLY A 10 -4.46 -10.40 0.39
C GLY A 10 -3.10 -9.74 0.70
N SER A 11 -2.90 -8.51 0.25
CA SER A 11 -1.67 -7.74 0.49
C SER A 11 -1.59 -7.33 1.95
N ARG A 12 -2.71 -6.83 2.51
CA ARG A 12 -2.78 -6.46 3.92
C ARG A 12 -2.50 -7.64 4.83
N LEU A 13 -3.16 -8.78 4.58
CA LEU A 13 -2.93 -10.00 5.35
C LEU A 13 -1.45 -10.40 5.33
N ARG A 14 -0.83 -10.36 4.15
CA ARG A 14 0.59 -10.68 4.01
C ARG A 14 1.49 -9.70 4.78
N ARG A 15 1.16 -8.41 4.81
CA ARG A 15 1.89 -7.38 5.57
C ARG A 15 1.80 -7.61 7.06
N ILE A 16 0.59 -7.85 7.58
CA ILE A 16 0.34 -8.15 8.99
C ILE A 16 1.18 -9.37 9.42
N LEU A 17 1.11 -10.46 8.66
CA LEU A 17 1.89 -11.67 8.95
C LEU A 17 3.40 -11.40 8.95
N ARG A 18 3.89 -10.54 8.05
CA ARG A 18 5.31 -10.17 7.99
C ARG A 18 5.72 -9.32 9.19
N GLN A 19 4.89 -8.34 9.57
CA GLN A 19 5.15 -7.44 10.69
C GLN A 19 5.14 -8.17 12.03
N GLN A 20 4.23 -9.14 12.19
CA GLN A 20 4.19 -10.03 13.35
C GLN A 20 5.22 -11.19 13.28
N GLU A 21 6.14 -11.15 12.31
CA GLU A 21 7.21 -12.15 12.11
C GLU A 21 6.69 -13.61 12.00
N ILE A 22 5.49 -13.77 11.45
CA ILE A 22 4.81 -15.07 11.37
C ILE A 22 5.36 -15.90 10.20
N VAL A 23 5.84 -17.10 10.53
CA VAL A 23 6.32 -18.07 9.56
C VAL A 23 5.18 -18.60 8.70
N ILE A 24 5.17 -18.24 7.41
CA ILE A 24 4.12 -18.56 6.43
C ILE A 24 3.76 -20.06 6.38
N LEU A 25 4.76 -20.95 6.43
CA LEU A 25 4.52 -22.40 6.41
C LEU A 25 3.70 -22.89 7.63
N ARG A 26 4.00 -22.36 8.82
CA ARG A 26 3.30 -22.70 10.05
C ARG A 26 1.88 -22.11 10.04
N TYR A 27 1.77 -20.86 9.59
CA TYR A 27 0.50 -20.19 9.45
C TYR A 27 -0.43 -20.90 8.44
N ALA A 28 0.07 -21.30 7.27
CA ALA A 28 -0.73 -22.04 6.28
C ALA A 28 -1.32 -23.33 6.89
N LYS A 29 -0.51 -24.10 7.63
CA LYS A 29 -0.98 -25.29 8.35
C LYS A 29 -2.06 -24.96 9.38
N LYS A 30 -1.86 -23.89 10.17
CA LYS A 30 -2.82 -23.45 11.19
C LYS A 30 -4.15 -22.96 10.58
N ALA A 31 -4.09 -22.32 9.43
CA ALA A 31 -5.25 -21.88 8.65
C ALA A 31 -5.90 -23.00 7.80
N GLY A 32 -5.44 -24.25 7.90
CA GLY A 32 -5.97 -25.38 7.15
C GLY A 32 -5.70 -25.31 5.63
N LEU A 33 -4.62 -24.66 5.22
CA LEU A 33 -4.26 -24.43 3.82
C LEU A 33 -2.90 -25.05 3.47
N THR A 34 -2.73 -25.38 2.19
CA THR A 34 -1.39 -25.60 1.63
C THR A 34 -0.69 -24.25 1.45
N PRO A 35 0.66 -24.20 1.43
CA PRO A 35 1.38 -22.95 1.15
C PRO A 35 0.95 -22.32 -0.18
N GLN A 36 0.80 -23.12 -1.23
CA GLN A 36 0.30 -22.65 -2.53
C GLN A 36 -1.12 -22.09 -2.44
N GLY A 37 -2.00 -22.74 -1.69
CA GLY A 37 -3.36 -22.28 -1.44
C GLY A 37 -3.38 -20.93 -0.74
N LEU A 38 -2.49 -20.71 0.22
CA LEU A 38 -2.33 -19.43 0.90
C LEU A 38 -1.81 -18.32 -0.03
N TYR A 39 -0.79 -18.59 -0.85
CA TYR A 39 -0.27 -17.61 -1.80
C TYR A 39 -1.32 -17.13 -2.80
N ARG A 40 -2.31 -17.95 -3.14
CA ARG A 40 -3.46 -17.51 -3.95
C ARG A 40 -4.26 -16.39 -3.27
N TYR A 41 -4.49 -16.50 -1.95
CA TYR A 41 -5.19 -15.45 -1.20
C TYR A 41 -4.37 -14.16 -1.12
N PHE A 42 -3.04 -14.21 -1.05
CA PHE A 42 -2.22 -12.99 -1.04
C PHE A 42 -2.31 -12.16 -2.32
N SER A 43 -2.63 -12.80 -3.44
CA SER A 43 -2.89 -12.11 -4.71
C SER A 43 -4.35 -11.64 -4.87
N GLN A 44 -5.22 -11.97 -3.92
CA GLN A 44 -6.63 -11.60 -4.01
C GLN A 44 -6.85 -10.23 -3.39
N ALA A 45 -7.34 -9.35 -4.24
CA ALA A 45 -7.75 -8.02 -3.91
C ALA A 45 -8.88 -8.08 -2.85
N THR A 46 -9.89 -8.94 -3.04
CA THR A 46 -10.99 -9.18 -2.10
C THR A 46 -10.96 -10.62 -1.62
N ILE A 47 -11.17 -10.84 -0.32
CA ILE A 47 -11.38 -12.17 0.26
C ILE A 47 -12.78 -12.15 0.89
N LYS A 48 -13.57 -13.22 0.69
CA LYS A 48 -14.89 -13.34 1.34
C LYS A 48 -14.74 -13.22 2.85
N ARG A 49 -15.65 -12.52 3.51
CA ARG A 49 -15.57 -12.20 4.95
C ARG A 49 -15.37 -13.45 5.80
N GLU A 50 -16.18 -14.49 5.57
CA GLU A 50 -16.12 -15.74 6.33
C GLU A 50 -14.75 -16.41 6.17
N LYS A 51 -14.17 -16.31 4.96
CA LYS A 51 -12.85 -16.87 4.70
C LYS A 51 -11.73 -16.01 5.32
N LEU A 52 -11.90 -14.69 5.31
CA LEU A 52 -10.96 -13.76 5.95
C LEU A 52 -10.94 -13.97 7.46
N GLU A 53 -12.10 -14.14 8.10
CA GLU A 53 -12.22 -14.46 9.53
C GLU A 53 -11.44 -15.75 9.86
N VAL A 54 -11.61 -16.82 9.10
CA VAL A 54 -10.83 -18.08 9.27
C VAL A 54 -9.31 -17.87 9.10
N LEU A 55 -8.91 -17.01 8.16
CA LEU A 55 -7.49 -16.69 7.97
C LEU A 55 -6.94 -15.91 9.17
N LEU A 56 -7.71 -14.97 9.69
CA LEU A 56 -7.34 -14.14 10.83
C LEU A 56 -7.32 -14.92 12.14
N GLU A 57 -8.25 -15.87 12.38
CA GLU A 57 -8.25 -16.75 13.56
C GLU A 57 -6.95 -17.57 13.72
N ALA A 58 -6.23 -17.81 12.62
CA ALA A 58 -4.93 -18.47 12.68
C ALA A 58 -3.84 -17.58 13.33
N VAL A 59 -4.13 -16.31 13.61
CA VAL A 59 -3.24 -15.32 14.27
C VAL A 59 -4.03 -14.52 15.31
N PRO A 60 -3.38 -13.83 16.27
CA PRO A 60 -4.10 -13.02 17.25
C PRO A 60 -4.47 -11.65 16.65
N VAL A 61 -5.24 -11.65 15.56
CA VAL A 61 -5.69 -10.43 14.87
C VAL A 61 -7.19 -10.57 14.63
N THR A 62 -7.99 -9.62 15.09
CA THR A 62 -9.43 -9.61 14.83
C THR A 62 -9.75 -9.04 13.45
N LEU A 63 -10.99 -9.21 13.00
CA LEU A 63 -11.44 -8.55 11.77
C LEU A 63 -11.40 -7.03 11.89
N GLU A 64 -11.71 -6.50 13.08
CA GLU A 64 -11.63 -5.08 13.37
C GLU A 64 -10.18 -4.58 13.30
N ASP A 65 -9.25 -5.29 13.94
CA ASP A 65 -7.81 -5.00 13.87
C ASP A 65 -7.28 -5.07 12.44
N PHE A 66 -7.81 -5.97 11.61
CA PHE A 66 -7.40 -6.10 10.21
C PHE A 66 -7.79 -4.87 9.38
N TYR A 67 -9.02 -4.36 9.56
CA TYR A 67 -9.48 -3.20 8.80
C TYR A 67 -8.86 -1.89 9.31
N HIS A 68 -8.57 -1.82 10.60
CA HIS A 68 -7.95 -0.67 11.27
C HIS A 68 -6.46 -0.88 11.59
N TRP A 69 -5.82 -1.86 10.95
CA TRP A 69 -4.40 -2.15 11.18
C TRP A 69 -3.61 -0.87 10.99
N ASP A 70 -2.63 -0.62 11.85
CA ASP A 70 -1.71 0.50 11.68
C ASP A 70 -0.28 -0.01 11.85
N SER A 71 0.49 -0.02 10.76
CA SER A 71 1.90 -0.43 10.82
C SER A 71 2.84 0.69 11.28
N LEU A 72 2.31 1.89 11.57
CA LEU A 72 3.08 3.12 11.82
C LEU A 72 3.15 3.61 13.28
N ASP A 73 2.63 2.85 14.25
CA ASP A 73 2.68 3.21 15.70
C ASP A 73 4.12 3.40 16.28
N ALA A 74 5.17 3.42 15.46
CA ALA A 74 6.55 3.58 15.89
C ALA A 74 7.47 4.56 15.12
N ASN A 75 7.12 5.21 13.99
CA ASN A 75 8.08 6.13 13.32
C ASN A 75 7.50 7.16 12.33
N THR A 76 8.26 8.24 12.14
CA THR A 76 8.03 9.40 11.25
C THR A 76 7.48 9.06 9.86
N TRP A 77 6.39 9.74 9.49
CA TRP A 77 5.62 9.58 8.26
C TRP A 77 6.41 9.91 6.99
N HIS A 78 6.24 9.09 5.94
CA HIS A 78 6.80 9.35 4.62
C HIS A 78 5.87 10.30 3.83
N GLN A 79 6.24 11.58 3.72
CA GLN A 79 5.38 12.62 3.16
C GLN A 79 5.08 12.44 1.66
N GLY A 80 6.01 11.87 0.89
CA GLY A 80 5.77 11.49 -0.51
C GLY A 80 4.63 10.47 -0.70
N GLU A 81 4.52 9.48 0.18
CA GLU A 81 3.44 8.49 0.15
C GLU A 81 2.10 9.13 0.56
N LEU A 82 2.13 10.03 1.55
CA LEU A 82 0.96 10.83 1.94
C LEU A 82 0.43 11.72 0.80
N LEU A 83 1.34 12.27 -0.01
CA LEU A 83 0.96 13.03 -1.20
C LEU A 83 0.31 12.13 -2.25
N LEU A 84 0.90 10.97 -2.57
CA LEU A 84 0.28 10.00 -3.49
C LEU A 84 -1.13 9.61 -3.07
N LEU A 85 -1.34 9.45 -1.78
CA LEU A 85 -2.65 9.18 -1.19
C LEU A 85 -3.62 10.32 -1.38
N TYR A 86 -3.18 11.55 -1.12
CA TYR A 86 -3.99 12.74 -1.38
C TYR A 86 -4.41 12.81 -2.85
N LEU A 87 -3.47 12.60 -3.78
CA LEU A 87 -3.74 12.64 -5.22
C LEU A 87 -4.74 11.54 -5.62
N ALA A 88 -4.57 10.33 -5.10
CA ALA A 88 -5.51 9.24 -5.35
C ALA A 88 -6.92 9.58 -4.85
N LYS A 89 -7.05 10.13 -3.63
CA LYS A 89 -8.34 10.57 -3.06
C LYS A 89 -9.00 11.65 -3.90
N GLN A 90 -8.22 12.62 -4.38
CA GLN A 90 -8.70 13.74 -5.20
C GLN A 90 -8.80 13.40 -6.71
N LYS A 91 -8.50 12.15 -7.11
CA LYS A 91 -8.45 11.72 -8.53
C LYS A 91 -7.49 12.52 -9.39
N ILE A 92 -6.45 13.07 -8.79
CA ILE A 92 -5.39 13.80 -9.49
C ILE A 92 -4.37 12.78 -9.97
N LYS A 93 -4.06 12.79 -11.26
CA LYS A 93 -2.99 11.95 -11.82
C LYS A 93 -1.64 12.58 -11.50
N THR A 94 -0.62 11.77 -11.22
CA THR A 94 0.76 12.25 -10.99
C THR A 94 1.27 13.10 -12.15
N LYS A 95 1.03 12.68 -13.40
CA LYS A 95 1.37 13.46 -14.60
C LYS A 95 0.72 14.85 -14.64
N GLN A 96 -0.53 14.95 -14.14
CA GLN A 96 -1.23 16.22 -14.06
C GLN A 96 -0.61 17.11 -12.98
N LEU A 97 -0.27 16.54 -11.83
CA LEU A 97 0.43 17.29 -10.77
C LEU A 97 1.80 17.78 -11.24
N ALA A 98 2.58 16.94 -11.94
CA ALA A 98 3.88 17.32 -12.48
C ALA A 98 3.76 18.53 -13.42
N ALA A 99 2.79 18.50 -14.35
CA ALA A 99 2.52 19.60 -15.26
C ALA A 99 2.11 20.89 -14.51
N GLN A 100 1.28 20.78 -13.48
CA GLN A 100 0.82 21.92 -12.68
C GLN A 100 1.95 22.55 -11.83
N LEU A 101 2.85 21.72 -11.30
CA LEU A 101 4.04 22.17 -10.56
C LEU A 101 5.18 22.63 -11.46
N GLN A 102 5.03 22.51 -12.78
CA GLN A 102 6.07 22.75 -13.79
C GLN A 102 7.33 21.90 -13.53
N LEU A 103 7.12 20.66 -13.10
CA LEU A 103 8.16 19.66 -12.86
C LEU A 103 8.16 18.62 -13.99
N SER A 104 9.31 18.03 -14.25
CA SER A 104 9.40 16.80 -15.03
C SER A 104 8.80 15.61 -14.26
N GLU A 105 8.43 14.55 -14.99
CA GLU A 105 7.93 13.31 -14.35
C GLU A 105 8.98 12.70 -13.40
N GLY A 106 10.27 12.86 -13.72
CA GLY A 106 11.38 12.40 -12.87
C GLY A 106 11.49 13.21 -11.56
N GLU A 107 11.45 14.54 -11.64
CA GLU A 107 11.50 15.39 -10.45
C GLU A 107 10.29 15.18 -9.53
N LEU A 108 9.10 14.95 -10.10
CA LEU A 108 7.96 14.59 -9.26
C LEU A 108 8.17 13.22 -8.59
N GLN A 109 8.72 12.24 -9.30
CA GLN A 109 9.02 10.94 -8.71
C GLN A 109 10.01 11.07 -7.54
N ASP A 110 11.04 11.91 -7.68
CA ASP A 110 11.98 12.21 -6.61
C ASP A 110 11.29 12.81 -5.37
N TRP A 111 10.28 13.67 -5.58
CA TRP A 111 9.46 14.19 -4.49
C TRP A 111 8.65 13.07 -3.82
N LEU A 112 8.04 12.20 -4.61
CA LEU A 112 7.24 11.09 -4.08
C LEU A 112 8.08 10.08 -3.29
N ASP A 113 9.39 10.01 -3.56
CA ASP A 113 10.35 9.17 -2.84
C ASP A 113 10.97 9.90 -1.62
N CYS A 114 10.61 11.16 -1.35
CA CYS A 114 11.07 11.90 -0.17
C CYS A 114 10.30 11.52 1.10
N THR A 115 11.04 11.13 2.13
CA THR A 115 10.50 10.89 3.48
C THR A 115 9.94 12.15 4.10
N GLN A 116 10.57 13.30 3.87
CA GLN A 116 10.09 14.62 4.27
C GLN A 116 10.24 15.62 3.13
N PHE A 117 9.22 16.43 2.95
CA PHE A 117 9.25 17.57 2.05
C PHE A 117 9.96 18.74 2.70
N SER A 118 10.76 19.43 1.89
CA SER A 118 11.29 20.75 2.22
C SER A 118 10.14 21.77 2.35
N GLN A 119 10.41 22.85 3.09
CA GLN A 119 9.47 23.97 3.22
C GLN A 119 9.08 24.64 1.89
N VAL A 120 9.91 24.47 0.86
CA VAL A 120 9.59 24.95 -0.50
C VAL A 120 8.59 24.02 -1.18
N GLN A 121 8.76 22.71 -1.05
CA GLN A 121 7.83 21.70 -1.56
C GLN A 121 6.46 21.82 -0.88
N LEU A 122 6.45 21.95 0.46
CA LEU A 122 5.21 22.11 1.23
C LEU A 122 4.42 23.34 0.79
N ARG A 123 5.07 24.51 0.65
CA ARG A 123 4.40 25.73 0.16
C ARG A 123 3.82 25.58 -1.24
N LYS A 124 4.56 24.94 -2.15
CA LYS A 124 4.05 24.68 -3.52
C LYS A 124 2.82 23.77 -3.50
N LEU A 125 2.80 22.76 -2.62
CA LEU A 125 1.65 21.88 -2.46
C LEU A 125 0.47 22.60 -1.80
N GLU A 126 0.73 23.50 -0.84
CA GLU A 126 -0.28 24.34 -0.23
C GLU A 126 -0.92 25.30 -1.25
N GLU A 127 -0.11 26.04 -2.01
CA GLU A 127 -0.59 26.99 -3.02
C GLU A 127 -1.38 26.31 -4.14
N LEU A 128 -0.94 25.13 -4.58
CA LEU A 128 -1.53 24.44 -5.73
C LEU A 128 -2.72 23.55 -5.37
N LEU A 129 -2.65 22.84 -4.24
CA LEU A 129 -3.62 21.82 -3.85
C LEU A 129 -4.42 22.21 -2.61
N GLY A 130 -4.10 23.32 -1.95
CA GLY A 130 -4.71 23.75 -0.69
C GLY A 130 -4.39 22.84 0.49
N ILE A 131 -3.31 22.05 0.42
CA ILE A 131 -2.91 21.12 1.49
C ILE A 131 -2.10 21.88 2.53
N VAL A 132 -2.66 22.04 3.72
CA VAL A 132 -1.96 22.65 4.85
C VAL A 132 -0.77 21.75 5.25
N PRO A 133 0.43 22.29 5.54
CA PRO A 133 1.62 21.50 5.88
C PRO A 133 1.42 20.49 7.02
N GLU A 134 0.49 20.77 7.94
CA GLU A 134 0.09 19.93 9.06
C GLU A 134 -0.44 18.56 8.62
N TYR A 135 -1.03 18.46 7.41
CA TYR A 135 -1.44 17.19 6.81
C TYR A 135 -0.27 16.19 6.71
N PHE A 136 0.95 16.68 6.55
CA PHE A 136 2.15 15.88 6.38
C PHE A 136 2.94 15.65 7.68
N THR A 137 2.61 16.37 8.76
CA THR A 137 3.38 16.35 10.02
C THR A 137 2.60 15.80 11.20
N ASP A 138 1.26 15.90 11.21
CA ASP A 138 0.40 15.29 12.24
C ASP A 138 -0.91 14.73 11.64
N PRO A 139 -0.85 13.53 11.01
CA PRO A 139 -2.02 12.89 10.43
C PRO A 139 -3.05 12.40 11.46
N HIS A 140 -2.69 12.32 12.75
CA HIS A 140 -3.62 11.89 13.81
C HIS A 140 -4.66 12.96 14.16
N SER A 141 -4.38 14.23 13.89
CA SER A 141 -5.35 15.33 14.01
C SER A 141 -6.54 15.18 13.04
N LEU A 142 -6.35 14.42 11.96
CA LEU A 142 -7.42 13.98 11.07
C LEU A 142 -7.96 12.68 11.66
N ARG A 143 -9.09 12.74 12.39
CA ARG A 143 -9.91 11.53 12.60
C ARG A 143 -10.21 10.92 11.24
N GLN A 144 -9.51 9.85 10.89
CA GLN A 144 -9.71 9.15 9.63
C GLN A 144 -10.40 7.82 9.95
N ASP A 145 -11.61 7.64 9.43
CA ASP A 145 -12.27 6.32 9.36
C ASP A 145 -11.46 5.30 8.52
N VAL A 146 -10.38 5.75 7.86
CA VAL A 146 -9.62 5.01 6.87
C VAL A 146 -8.12 5.23 7.08
N ASN A 147 -7.39 4.16 7.41
CA ASN A 147 -5.93 4.17 7.39
C ASN A 147 -5.43 4.16 5.93
N TRP A 148 -5.27 5.36 5.35
CA TRP A 148 -4.87 5.52 3.94
C TRP A 148 -3.44 5.04 3.70
N VAL A 149 -2.54 5.16 4.67
CA VAL A 149 -1.16 4.67 4.56
C VAL A 149 -1.15 3.16 4.32
N GLU A 150 -1.93 2.42 5.09
CA GLU A 150 -2.07 0.99 4.88
C GLU A 150 -2.64 0.66 3.50
N ALA A 151 -3.61 1.42 3.02
CA ALA A 151 -4.17 1.22 1.69
C ALA A 151 -3.13 1.46 0.57
N TYR A 152 -2.24 2.44 0.74
CA TYR A 152 -1.12 2.65 -0.18
C TYR A 152 -0.11 1.51 -0.12
N LEU A 153 0.30 1.10 1.08
CA LEU A 153 1.25 0.01 1.26
C LEU A 153 0.69 -1.32 0.74
N ASP A 154 -0.62 -1.53 0.85
CA ASP A 154 -1.33 -2.65 0.23
C ASP A 154 -1.22 -2.60 -1.30
N LYS A 155 -1.33 -1.41 -1.89
CA LYS A 155 -1.19 -1.19 -3.34
C LYS A 155 0.26 -1.38 -3.81
N CYS A 156 1.23 -0.86 -3.08
CA CYS A 156 2.66 -1.07 -3.34
C CYS A 156 3.00 -2.57 -3.29
N MET A 157 2.50 -3.27 -2.28
CA MET A 157 2.69 -4.71 -2.18
C MET A 157 2.04 -5.47 -3.33
N GLU A 158 0.84 -5.07 -3.77
CA GLU A 158 0.19 -5.63 -4.96
C GLU A 158 1.07 -5.43 -6.21
N ILE A 159 1.57 -4.21 -6.46
CA ILE A 159 2.43 -3.88 -7.60
C ILE A 159 3.72 -4.71 -7.57
N GLN A 160 4.38 -4.80 -6.42
CA GLN A 160 5.60 -5.62 -6.25
C GLN A 160 5.35 -7.10 -6.57
N GLN A 161 4.17 -7.63 -6.23
CA GLN A 161 3.80 -9.00 -6.59
C GLN A 161 3.66 -9.18 -8.11
N TYR A 162 3.07 -8.21 -8.81
CA TYR A 162 2.98 -8.24 -10.27
C TYR A 162 4.36 -8.18 -10.92
N VAL A 163 5.24 -7.27 -10.49
CA VAL A 163 6.61 -7.17 -11.01
C VAL A 163 7.36 -8.51 -10.86
N ARG A 164 7.28 -9.17 -9.70
CA ARG A 164 7.90 -10.50 -9.51
C ARG A 164 7.34 -11.56 -10.45
N LYS A 165 6.04 -11.52 -10.71
CA LYS A 165 5.37 -12.45 -11.63
C LYS A 165 5.84 -12.22 -13.07
N VAL A 166 5.90 -10.97 -13.52
CA VAL A 166 6.42 -10.59 -14.84
C VAL A 166 7.85 -11.06 -15.02
N ASN A 167 8.75 -10.72 -14.09
CA ASN A 167 10.16 -11.15 -14.16
C ASN A 167 10.31 -12.68 -14.21
N THR A 168 9.44 -13.42 -13.52
CA THR A 168 9.44 -14.89 -13.56
C THR A 168 9.01 -15.43 -14.92
N LEU A 169 8.02 -14.78 -15.56
CA LEU A 169 7.56 -15.15 -16.89
C LEU A 169 8.60 -14.81 -17.95
N GLU A 170 9.22 -13.62 -17.88
CA GLU A 170 10.31 -13.21 -18.79
C GLU A 170 11.47 -14.20 -18.76
N LYS A 171 11.89 -14.64 -17.56
CA LYS A 171 12.93 -15.68 -17.42
C LYS A 171 12.54 -17.01 -18.08
N LYS A 172 11.26 -17.41 -17.97
CA LYS A 172 10.75 -18.64 -18.59
C LYS A 172 10.69 -18.52 -20.12
N ILE A 173 10.30 -17.37 -20.64
CA ILE A 173 10.29 -17.10 -22.09
C ILE A 173 11.71 -17.17 -22.63
N SER A 174 12.66 -16.45 -22.01
CA SER A 174 14.07 -16.48 -22.41
C SER A 174 14.66 -17.89 -22.41
N THR A 175 14.33 -18.72 -21.41
CA THR A 175 14.81 -20.12 -21.38
C THR A 175 14.19 -21.02 -22.46
N LEU A 176 12.99 -20.71 -22.94
CA LEU A 176 12.33 -21.42 -24.04
C LEU A 176 12.86 -20.96 -25.40
N GLU A 177 13.21 -19.68 -25.55
CA GLU A 177 13.78 -19.12 -26.79
C GLU A 177 15.24 -19.56 -27.02
N THR A 178 15.96 -19.91 -25.96
CA THR A 178 17.34 -20.46 -26.04
C THR A 178 17.40 -21.97 -26.30
N ARG A 179 16.27 -22.63 -26.53
CA ARG A 179 16.16 -24.07 -26.85
C ARG A 179 15.76 -24.29 -28.30
#